data_AF-A0A962SB55-F1
#
_entry.id   AF-A0A962SB55-F1
#
_cell.length_a   1.000
_cell.length_b   1.000
_cell.length_c   1.000
_cell.angle_alpha   90.00
_cell.angle_beta   90.00
_cell.angle_gamma   90.00
#
_symmetry.space_group_name_H-M   'P 1'
#
loop_
_entity.id
_entity.type
_entity.pdbx_description
1 polymer ?
#
loop_
_entity_poly.entity_id
_entity_poly.type
_entity_poly.pdbx_seq_one_letter_code
_entity_poly.pdbx_strand_id
1 'polypeptide(L)' 'AAFCVLAIRDQVAPPTINLDNPDPACDLDYVPHEARQMTIDAAMSNSFGFGGTNGTVVFRKL' A
#
# COMPACT_ATOMS: atom_id res chain seq x y z
N ALA A 1 -7.43 1.02 5.01
CA ALA A 1 -7.81 2.46 5.09
C ALA A 1 -6.98 3.23 6.12
N ALA A 2 -7.06 2.95 7.44
CA ALA A 2 -6.32 3.73 8.46
C ALA A 2 -4.79 3.78 8.24
N PHE A 3 -4.18 2.66 7.80
CA PHE A 3 -2.74 2.62 7.49
C PHE A 3 -2.31 3.58 6.39
N CYS A 4 -3.16 3.85 5.38
CA CYS A 4 -2.87 4.83 4.35
C CYS A 4 -2.77 6.25 4.93
N VAL A 5 -3.62 6.57 5.91
CA VAL A 5 -3.58 7.87 6.62
C VAL A 5 -2.29 7.99 7.44
N LEU A 6 -1.88 6.91 8.13
CA LEU A 6 -0.61 6.89 8.86
C LEU A 6 0.59 7.00 7.91
N ALA A 7 0.58 6.32 6.76
CA ALA A 7 1.64 6.43 5.75
C ALA A 7 1.78 7.86 5.22
N ILE A 8 0.66 8.55 4.94
CA ILE A 8 0.66 9.98 4.58
C ILE A 8 1.15 10.84 5.75
N ARG A 9 0.77 10.56 6.99
CA ARG A 9 1.21 11.36 8.15
C ARG A 9 2.71 11.22 8.40
N ASP A 10 3.19 9.98 8.41
CA ASP A 10 4.54 9.62 8.85
C ASP A 10 5.55 9.66 7.69
N GLN A 11 5.09 9.80 6.44
CA GLN A 11 5.92 9.83 5.22
C GLN A 11 6.77 8.56 5.07
N VAL A 12 6.14 7.42 5.36
CA VAL A 12 6.75 6.09 5.28
C VAL A 12 5.79 5.13 4.59
N ALA A 13 6.27 4.45 3.55
CA ALA A 13 5.61 3.29 2.97
C ALA A 13 5.97 2.03 3.79
N PRO A 14 4.98 1.34 4.38
CA PRO A 14 5.23 0.12 5.13
C PRO A 14 5.64 -1.04 4.20
N PRO A 15 6.42 -2.02 4.70
CA PRO A 15 6.94 -3.10 3.88
C PRO A 15 5.95 -4.24 3.66
N THR A 16 6.19 -4.97 2.57
CA THR A 16 5.70 -6.32 2.36
C THR A 16 6.77 -7.32 2.84
N ILE A 17 6.66 -7.74 4.12
CA ILE A 17 7.77 -8.37 4.86
C ILE A 17 8.22 -9.77 4.36
N ASN A 18 7.34 -10.54 3.73
CA ASN A 18 7.58 -11.96 3.37
C ASN A 18 7.71 -12.20 1.85
N LEU A 19 8.20 -11.22 1.09
CA LEU A 19 8.29 -11.31 -0.38
C LEU A 19 9.62 -11.92 -0.86
N ASP A 20 9.92 -13.16 -0.45
CA ASP A 20 11.21 -13.81 -0.76
C ASP A 20 11.26 -14.46 -2.16
N ASN A 21 10.09 -14.85 -2.69
CA ASN A 21 9.93 -15.51 -3.97
C ASN A 21 8.86 -14.78 -4.81
N PRO A 22 9.18 -13.61 -5.39
CA PRO A 22 8.21 -12.84 -6.17
C PRO A 22 7.78 -13.60 -7.43
N ASP A 23 6.50 -13.53 -7.75
CA ASP A 23 5.95 -14.09 -8.98
C ASP A 23 6.36 -13.23 -10.18
N PRO A 24 6.83 -13.79 -11.31
CA PRO A 24 7.16 -13.03 -12.52
C PRO A 24 6.01 -12.18 -13.08
N ALA A 25 4.75 -12.54 -12.80
CA ALA A 25 3.58 -11.76 -13.19
C ALA A 25 3.27 -10.60 -12.21
N CYS A 26 3.90 -10.60 -11.04
CA CYS A 26 3.84 -9.52 -10.06
C CYS A 26 5.12 -8.68 -10.18
N ASP A 27 5.17 -7.81 -11.18
CA ASP A 27 6.36 -7.05 -11.58
C ASP A 27 6.38 -5.59 -11.09
N LEU A 28 5.46 -5.21 -10.20
CA LEU A 28 5.40 -3.88 -9.60
C LEU A 28 6.35 -3.74 -8.41
N ASP A 29 6.46 -2.51 -7.89
CA ASP A 29 7.19 -2.24 -6.66
C ASP A 29 6.29 -2.42 -5.43
N TYR A 30 6.52 -3.51 -4.70
CA TYR A 30 5.74 -3.88 -3.52
C TYR A 30 6.37 -3.45 -2.18
N VAL A 31 7.46 -2.67 -2.21
CA VAL A 31 8.21 -2.27 -0.99
C VAL A 31 8.61 -3.52 -0.16
N PRO A 32 9.45 -4.43 -0.70
CA PRO A 32 9.75 -5.68 -0.02
C PRO A 32 10.62 -5.48 1.23
N HIS A 33 10.32 -6.26 2.28
CA HIS A 33 11.09 -6.45 3.52
C HIS A 33 11.26 -5.22 4.43
N GLU A 34 11.71 -4.08 3.91
CA GLU A 34 12.05 -2.89 4.69
C GLU A 34 11.13 -1.71 4.37
N ALA A 35 10.75 -0.97 5.40
CA ALA A 35 9.95 0.23 5.24
C ALA A 35 10.73 1.28 4.44
N ARG A 36 10.06 2.00 3.55
CA ARG A 36 10.70 3.02 2.71
C ARG A 36 10.23 4.42 3.10
N GLN A 37 11.16 5.30 3.44
CA GLN A 37 10.86 6.73 3.54
C GLN A 37 10.61 7.30 2.15
N MET A 38 9.47 7.97 1.97
CA MET A 38 9.16 8.65 0.73
C MET A 38 8.09 9.71 0.95
N THR A 39 8.07 10.72 0.08
CA THR A 39 6.98 11.70 0.08
C THR A 39 5.69 11.02 -0.40
N ILE A 40 4.65 11.08 0.44
CA ILE A 40 3.33 10.51 0.15
C ILE A 40 2.29 11.62 0.33
N ASP A 41 1.82 12.18 -0.78
CA ASP A 41 0.77 13.20 -0.77
C ASP A 41 -0.64 12.61 -0.86
N ALA A 42 -0.76 11.42 -1.46
CA ALA A 42 -2.01 10.69 -1.58
C ALA A 42 -1.77 9.18 -1.48
N ALA A 43 -2.78 8.45 -0.99
CA ALA A 43 -2.74 7.00 -0.88
C ALA A 43 -4.13 6.40 -1.14
N MET A 44 -4.13 5.21 -1.74
CA MET A 44 -5.34 4.44 -2.07
C MET A 44 -5.39 3.17 -1.23
N SER A 45 -6.58 2.83 -0.73
CA SER A 45 -6.85 1.54 -0.08
C SER A 45 -7.88 0.78 -0.92
N ASN A 46 -7.47 -0.35 -1.49
CA ASN A 46 -8.35 -1.25 -2.24
C ASN A 46 -8.81 -2.42 -1.36
N SER A 47 -10.07 -2.80 -1.51
CA SER A 47 -10.67 -3.96 -0.88
C SER A 47 -11.48 -4.75 -1.91
N PHE A 48 -11.06 -5.98 -2.19
CA PHE A 48 -11.73 -6.89 -3.11
C PHE A 48 -12.22 -8.11 -2.32
N GLY A 49 -13.49 -8.08 -1.93
CA GLY A 49 -14.10 -9.10 -1.07
C GLY A 49 -14.75 -10.24 -1.86
N PHE A 50 -14.93 -11.38 -1.19
CA PHE A 50 -15.69 -12.50 -1.75
C PHE A 50 -17.12 -12.07 -2.12
N GLY A 51 -17.69 -12.75 -3.12
CA GLY A 51 -18.99 -12.38 -3.69
C GLY A 51 -18.95 -11.23 -4.69
N GLY A 52 -17.75 -10.78 -5.08
CA GLY A 52 -17.55 -9.75 -6.11
C GLY A 52 -17.68 -8.31 -5.60
N THR A 53 -17.62 -8.09 -4.29
CA THR A 53 -17.71 -6.77 -3.68
C THR A 53 -16.37 -6.04 -3.78
N ASN A 54 -16.30 -5.00 -4.60
CA ASN A 54 -15.10 -4.18 -4.78
C ASN A 54 -15.32 -2.77 -4.20
N GLY A 55 -14.36 -2.29 -3.42
CA GLY A 55 -14.40 -0.95 -2.84
C GLY A 55 -13.01 -0.32 -2.79
N THR A 56 -12.95 0.96 -3.13
CA THR A 56 -11.71 1.76 -3.12
C THR A 56 -11.97 3.07 -2.41
N VAL A 57 -11.05 3.47 -1.55
CA VAL A 57 -11.02 4.81 -0.93
C VAL A 57 -9.68 5.48 -1.18
N VAL A 58 -9.70 6.79 -1.37
CA VAL A 58 -8.51 7.62 -1.63
C VAL A 58 -8.41 8.67 -0.54
N PHE A 59 -7.21 8.83 0.01
CA PHE A 59 -6.87 9.86 0.98
C PHE A 59 -5.80 10.77 0.40
N ARG A 60 -5.84 12.05 0.78
CA ARG A 60 -4.84 13.04 0.40
C ARG A 60 -4.46 13.87 1.63
N LYS A 61 -3.20 14.26 1.71
CA LYS A 61 -2.69 15.26 2.65
C LYS A 61 -3.47 16.58 2.50
N LEU A 62 -3.81 17.21 3.62
CA LEU A 62 -4.44 18.53 3.66
C LEU A 62 -3.43 19.64 3.35
#